data_AF-A0A851XT54-F1
#
_entry.id   AF-A0A851XT54-F1
#
_cell.length_a   1.000
_cell.length_b   1.000
_cell.length_c   1.000
_cell.angle_alpha   90.00
_cell.angle_beta   90.00
_cell.angle_gamma   90.00
#
_symmetry.space_group_name_H-M   'P 1'
#
loop_
_entity.id
_entity.type
_entity.pdbx_description
1 polymer ?
#
loop_
_entity_poly.entity_id
_entity_poly.type
_entity_poly.pdbx_seq_one_letter_code
_entity_poly.pdbx_strand_id
1 'polypeptide(L)'
;QAVPAGSHVRLNLQTGDREVKLPDSENGKSDTRKERRRKRYSDVKHWGGWAVDVDSTSFTSQELKKALAKMKESEKAERKIWFPPFAFKAHEEEVRKKFRPIEQLKEEFEKLNVKMETDYEIMVKLISKFNSSASTLDEKVAALYDLEYYVHQV
;
A
#
# COMPACT_ATOMS: atom_id res chain seq x y z
N GLN A 1 -3.64 22.86 -7.75
CA GLN A 1 -5.04 22.41 -7.91
C GLN A 1 -5.16 21.04 -7.25
N ALA A 2 -6.15 20.82 -6.38
CA ALA A 2 -6.35 19.51 -5.75
C ALA A 2 -6.90 18.50 -6.77
N VAL A 3 -6.35 17.30 -6.80
CA VAL A 3 -6.81 16.23 -7.70
C VAL A 3 -8.06 15.57 -7.08
N PRO A 4 -9.15 15.38 -7.85
CA PRO A 4 -10.34 14.68 -7.34
C PRO A 4 -10.02 13.25 -6.91
N ALA A 5 -10.62 12.81 -5.80
CA ALA A 5 -10.45 11.46 -5.30
C ALA A 5 -10.92 10.42 -6.35
N GLY A 6 -10.07 9.44 -6.67
CA GLY A 6 -10.34 8.41 -7.67
C GLY A 6 -9.94 8.76 -9.10
N SER A 7 -9.38 9.95 -9.36
CA SER A 7 -8.81 10.30 -10.67
C SER A 7 -7.39 9.76 -10.84
N HIS A 8 -7.12 9.15 -11.99
CA HIS A 8 -5.81 8.64 -12.33
C HIS A 8 -4.88 9.80 -12.73
N VAL A 9 -3.81 9.98 -11.99
CA VAL A 9 -2.77 10.97 -12.27
C VAL A 9 -1.67 10.30 -13.09
N ARG A 10 -1.32 10.90 -14.22
CA ARG A 10 -0.17 10.53 -15.04
C ARG A 10 0.87 11.64 -14.96
N LEU A 11 2.15 11.29 -15.04
CA LEU A 11 3.24 12.24 -15.12
C LEU A 11 3.71 12.30 -16.58
N ASN A 12 3.72 13.49 -17.17
CA ASN A 12 4.26 13.71 -18.51
C ASN A 12 5.79 13.75 -18.42
N LEU A 13 6.47 12.78 -19.03
CA LEU A 13 7.94 12.65 -18.91
C LEU A 13 8.71 13.64 -19.78
N GLN A 14 8.06 14.30 -20.75
CA GLN A 14 8.68 15.36 -21.55
C GLN A 14 8.64 16.72 -20.84
N THR A 15 7.54 17.04 -20.16
CA THR A 15 7.36 18.35 -19.49
C THR A 15 7.56 18.31 -17.98
N GLY A 16 7.48 17.14 -17.35
CA GLY A 16 7.54 16.96 -15.90
C GLY A 16 6.22 17.24 -15.18
N ASP A 17 5.14 17.53 -15.92
CA ASP A 17 3.86 17.95 -15.35
C ASP A 17 2.99 16.77 -14.94
N ARG A 18 2.25 16.93 -13.84
CA ARG A 18 1.26 15.95 -13.37
C ARG A 18 -0.08 16.24 -14.02
N GLU A 19 -0.50 15.37 -14.93
CA GLU A 19 -1.75 15.46 -15.66
C GLU A 19 -2.79 14.53 -15.04
N VAL A 20 -4.00 15.04 -14.82
CA VAL A 20 -5.12 14.24 -14.33
C VAL A 20 -5.92 13.77 -15.54
N LYS A 21 -6.08 12.45 -15.71
CA LYS A 21 -6.97 11.93 -16.74
C LYS A 21 -8.42 12.19 -16.33
N LEU A 22 -8.98 13.29 -16.83
CA LEU A 22 -10.41 13.59 -16.72
C LEU A 22 -11.18 12.59 -17.59
N PRO A 23 -12.31 12.03 -17.12
CA PRO A 23 -13.16 11.19 -17.96
C PRO A 23 -13.75 12.04 -19.08
N ASP A 24 -13.56 11.62 -20.34
CA ASP A 24 -14.11 12.30 -21.50
C ASP A 24 -15.64 12.42 -21.36
N SER A 25 -16.15 13.65 -21.40
CA SER A 25 -17.59 13.93 -21.35
C SER A 25 -18.33 13.61 -22.65
N GLU A 26 -17.61 13.15 -23.68
CA GLU A 26 -18.16 12.76 -24.96
C GLU A 26 -17.91 11.28 -25.19
N ASN A 27 -18.75 10.44 -24.58
CA ASN A 27 -19.29 9.23 -25.19
C ASN A 27 -20.28 8.61 -24.20
N GLY A 28 -21.57 8.83 -24.49
CA GLY A 28 -22.66 8.24 -23.74
C GLY A 28 -22.53 6.72 -23.65
N LYS A 29 -22.99 6.17 -22.52
CA LYS A 29 -23.05 4.75 -22.10
C LYS A 29 -21.95 4.33 -21.10
N SER A 30 -22.06 4.78 -19.85
CA SER A 30 -21.29 4.19 -18.72
C SER A 30 -22.12 3.95 -17.44
N ASP A 31 -23.43 4.22 -17.44
CA ASP A 31 -24.23 4.03 -16.22
C ASP A 31 -24.56 2.55 -15.90
N THR A 32 -24.46 1.64 -16.88
CA THR A 32 -24.82 0.22 -16.64
C THR A 32 -23.68 -0.63 -16.05
N ARG A 33 -22.43 -0.14 -16.05
CA ARG A 33 -21.28 -0.91 -15.52
C ARG A 33 -21.03 -0.66 -14.02
N LYS A 34 -21.38 0.51 -13.51
CA LYS A 34 -21.28 0.84 -12.07
C LYS A 34 -22.35 0.12 -11.25
N GLU A 35 -23.58 0.01 -11.76
CA GLU A 35 -24.68 -0.73 -11.12
C GLU A 35 -24.33 -2.23 -10.92
N ARG A 36 -23.70 -2.86 -11.93
CA ARG A 36 -23.29 -4.28 -11.86
C ARG A 36 -22.12 -4.55 -10.92
N ARG A 37 -21.29 -3.54 -10.59
CA ARG A 37 -20.24 -3.66 -9.54
C ARG A 37 -20.82 -3.39 -8.15
N ARG A 38 -21.77 -2.45 -8.01
CA ARG A 38 -22.46 -2.18 -6.73
C ARG A 38 -23.22 -3.40 -6.21
N LYS A 39 -23.99 -4.08 -7.08
CA LYS A 39 -24.71 -5.31 -6.68
C LYS A 39 -23.78 -6.46 -6.27
N ARG A 40 -22.63 -6.58 -6.93
CA ARG A 40 -21.65 -7.65 -6.62
C ARG A 40 -20.94 -7.45 -5.28
N TYR A 41 -20.94 -6.23 -4.73
CA TYR A 41 -20.42 -5.91 -3.39
C TYR A 41 -21.50 -5.85 -2.31
N SER A 42 -22.78 -5.66 -2.65
CA SER A 42 -23.87 -5.71 -1.67
C SER A 42 -24.27 -7.14 -1.27
N ASP A 43 -24.00 -8.12 -2.14
CA ASP A 43 -24.34 -9.53 -1.89
C ASP A 43 -23.25 -10.30 -1.13
N VAL A 44 -22.13 -9.67 -0.74
CA VAL A 44 -21.18 -10.27 0.22
C VAL A 44 -21.72 -10.06 1.63
N LYS A 45 -22.84 -10.73 1.86
CA LYS A 45 -23.40 -10.97 3.16
C LYS A 45 -22.44 -11.88 3.94
N HIS A 46 -21.87 -11.32 5.01
CA HIS A 46 -21.40 -11.97 6.24
C HIS A 46 -20.11 -12.81 6.16
N TRP A 47 -18.97 -12.15 6.34
CA TRP A 47 -17.92 -12.67 7.22
C TRP A 47 -17.58 -11.59 8.26
N GLY A 48 -18.16 -11.71 9.45
CA GLY A 48 -17.71 -10.99 10.65
C GLY A 48 -18.05 -9.50 10.74
N GLY A 49 -19.33 -9.14 10.81
CA GLY A 49 -19.86 -8.04 11.64
C GLY A 49 -19.27 -6.61 11.57
N TRP A 50 -18.39 -6.28 10.64
CA TRP A 50 -17.73 -4.97 10.61
C TRP A 50 -18.11 -4.19 9.35
N ALA A 51 -19.16 -3.38 9.47
CA ALA A 51 -19.43 -2.31 8.53
C ALA A 51 -18.58 -1.11 8.94
N VAL A 52 -17.42 -0.92 8.30
CA VAL A 52 -16.75 0.38 8.33
C VAL A 52 -17.48 1.24 7.31
N ASP A 53 -18.13 2.28 7.81
CA ASP A 53 -18.71 3.32 6.97
C ASP A 53 -17.57 4.14 6.35
N VAL A 54 -17.14 3.74 5.15
CA VAL A 54 -16.03 4.34 4.41
C VAL A 54 -16.38 5.75 3.88
N ASP A 55 -17.65 6.16 3.96
CA ASP A 55 -18.11 7.45 3.43
C ASP A 55 -17.88 8.64 4.40
N SER A 56 -17.34 8.43 5.61
CA SER A 56 -17.07 9.48 6.60
C SER A 56 -15.57 9.73 6.83
N THR A 57 -14.90 10.40 5.90
CA THR A 57 -13.43 10.58 5.89
C THR A 57 -12.87 11.63 6.86
N SER A 58 -13.59 12.01 7.92
CA SER A 58 -13.12 12.99 8.90
C SER A 58 -13.28 12.49 10.34
N PHE A 59 -12.40 11.61 10.78
CA PHE A 59 -12.27 11.28 12.20
C PHE A 59 -11.21 12.15 12.86
N THR A 60 -11.54 12.73 14.01
CA THR A 60 -10.54 13.39 14.84
C THR A 60 -9.59 12.37 15.47
N SER A 61 -8.34 12.77 15.78
CA SER A 61 -7.37 11.88 16.46
C SER A 61 -7.93 11.29 17.75
N GLN A 62 -8.80 12.04 18.46
CA GLN A 62 -9.46 11.59 19.66
C GLN A 62 -10.54 10.53 19.40
N GLU A 63 -11.32 10.66 18.32
CA GLU A 63 -12.32 9.66 17.92
C GLU A 63 -11.67 8.36 17.46
N LEU A 64 -10.60 8.44 16.67
CA LEU A 64 -9.81 7.26 16.27
C LEU A 64 -9.23 6.56 17.51
N LYS A 65 -8.67 7.32 18.45
CA LYS A 65 -8.13 6.74 19.69
C LYS A 65 -9.22 6.06 20.52
N LYS A 66 -10.42 6.65 20.60
CA LYS A 66 -11.56 6.05 21.30
C LYS A 66 -12.09 4.81 20.58
N ALA A 67 -12.19 4.83 19.25
CA ALA A 67 -12.61 3.69 18.45
C ALA A 67 -11.62 2.53 18.57
N LEU A 68 -10.31 2.81 18.47
CA LEU A 68 -9.25 1.82 18.65
C LEU A 68 -9.22 1.24 20.07
N ALA A 69 -9.47 2.07 21.10
CA ALA A 69 -9.58 1.60 22.47
C ALA A 69 -10.74 0.62 22.65
N LYS A 70 -11.92 0.93 22.07
CA LYS A 70 -13.09 0.05 22.09
C LYS A 70 -12.85 -1.28 21.38
N MET A 71 -12.20 -1.26 20.21
CA MET A 71 -11.85 -2.49 19.46
C MET A 71 -10.85 -3.36 20.23
N LYS A 72 -9.84 -2.75 20.87
CA LYS A 72 -8.86 -3.46 21.68
C LYS A 72 -9.46 -4.08 22.94
N GLU A 73 -10.48 -3.43 23.51
CA GLU A 73 -11.20 -3.93 24.68
C GLU A 73 -12.15 -5.08 24.33
N SER A 74 -12.91 -4.96 23.22
CA SER A 74 -13.77 -6.04 22.74
C SER A 74 -12.97 -7.27 22.33
N GLU A 75 -11.83 -7.09 21.65
CA GLU A 75 -10.94 -8.20 21.29
C GLU A 75 -10.36 -8.90 22.52
N LYS A 76 -9.98 -8.15 23.57
CA LYS A 76 -9.54 -8.72 24.84
C LYS A 76 -10.66 -9.43 25.60
N ALA A 77 -11.89 -8.93 25.52
CA ALA A 77 -13.06 -9.52 26.15
C ALA A 77 -13.44 -10.84 25.45
N GLU A 78 -13.54 -10.83 24.12
CA GLU A 78 -13.84 -12.02 23.31
C GLU A 78 -12.75 -13.10 23.44
N ARG A 79 -11.47 -12.71 23.46
CA ARG A 79 -10.35 -13.64 23.70
C ARG A 79 -10.35 -14.24 25.10
N LYS A 80 -10.83 -13.50 26.12
CA LYS A 80 -11.01 -14.02 27.50
C LYS A 80 -12.23 -14.95 27.63
N ILE A 81 -13.24 -14.75 26.80
CA ILE A 81 -14.46 -15.59 26.77
C ILE A 81 -14.15 -16.95 26.13
N TRP A 82 -13.33 -16.99 25.08
CA TRP A 82 -12.99 -18.24 24.38
C TRP A 82 -11.81 -19.00 25.01
N PHE A 83 -10.92 -18.33 25.76
CA PHE A 83 -9.80 -18.98 26.45
C PHE A 83 -9.64 -18.56 27.91
N PRO A 84 -9.48 -19.51 28.85
CA PRO A 84 -9.21 -19.19 30.25
C PRO A 84 -7.85 -18.47 30.39
N PRO A 85 -7.66 -17.58 31.40
CA PRO A 85 -6.46 -16.75 31.56
C PRO A 85 -5.12 -17.50 31.56
N PHE A 86 -5.11 -18.78 31.92
CA PHE A 86 -3.93 -19.65 31.89
C PHE A 86 -3.55 -20.08 30.46
N ALA A 87 -4.53 -20.29 29.58
CA ALA A 87 -4.31 -20.68 28.20
C ALA A 87 -3.71 -19.54 27.34
N PHE A 88 -3.92 -18.28 27.73
CA PHE A 88 -3.34 -17.12 27.05
C PHE A 88 -1.81 -17.09 27.15
N LYS A 89 -1.27 -17.24 28.37
CA LYS A 89 0.20 -17.26 28.58
C LYS A 89 0.84 -18.46 27.90
N ALA A 90 0.18 -19.62 27.97
CA ALA A 90 0.66 -20.83 27.30
C ALA A 90 0.73 -20.65 25.78
N HIS A 91 -0.29 -20.04 25.16
CA HIS A 91 -0.29 -19.75 23.73
C HIS A 91 0.76 -18.70 23.34
N GLU A 92 0.92 -17.64 24.14
CA GLU A 92 1.93 -16.60 23.91
C GLU A 92 3.36 -17.16 24.00
N GLU A 93 3.61 -18.04 24.97
CA GLU A 93 4.89 -18.75 25.10
C GLU A 93 5.11 -19.75 23.96
N GLU A 94 4.07 -20.47 23.54
CA GLU A 94 4.15 -21.39 22.40
C GLU A 94 4.48 -20.64 21.10
N VAL A 95 3.84 -19.49 20.88
CA VAL A 95 4.14 -18.60 19.75
C VAL A 95 5.56 -18.06 19.86
N ARG A 96 5.99 -17.61 21.04
CA ARG A 96 7.35 -17.08 21.26
C ARG A 96 8.44 -18.13 21.05
N LYS A 97 8.16 -19.42 21.26
CA LYS A 97 9.06 -20.54 20.94
C LYS A 97 9.12 -20.84 19.43
N LYS A 98 8.07 -20.53 18.68
CA LYS A 98 8.00 -20.78 17.22
C LYS A 98 8.76 -19.74 16.39
N PHE A 99 9.00 -18.55 16.94
CA PHE A 99 9.62 -17.44 16.21
C PHE A 99 10.97 -17.04 16.80
N ARG A 100 11.87 -16.52 15.96
CA ARG A 100 13.14 -15.91 16.39
C ARG A 100 12.86 -14.68 17.26
N PRO A 101 13.75 -14.35 18.22
CA PRO A 101 13.59 -13.14 19.01
C PRO A 101 13.63 -11.89 18.12
N ILE A 102 12.76 -10.92 18.43
CA ILE A 102 12.58 -9.72 17.62
C ILE A 102 13.85 -8.88 17.51
N GLU A 103 14.73 -8.93 18.51
CA GLU A 103 16.03 -8.25 18.51
C GLU A 103 16.95 -8.80 17.43
N GLN A 104 17.04 -10.13 17.30
CA GLN A 104 17.84 -10.78 16.24
C GLN A 104 17.28 -10.46 14.87
N LEU A 105 15.95 -10.47 14.71
CA LEU A 105 15.32 -10.12 13.44
C LEU A 105 15.58 -8.66 13.04
N LYS A 106 15.58 -7.73 14.01
CA LYS A 106 15.92 -6.33 13.75
C LYS A 106 17.38 -6.16 13.36
N GLU A 107 18.29 -6.83 14.06
CA GLU A 107 19.72 -6.78 13.72
C GLU A 107 20.00 -7.41 12.35
N GLU A 108 19.37 -8.56 12.03
CA GLU A 108 19.43 -9.18 10.71
C GLU A 108 18.85 -8.25 9.64
N PHE A 109 17.74 -7.57 9.91
CA PHE A 109 17.11 -6.63 8.97
C PHE A 109 17.94 -5.36 8.78
N GLU A 110 18.60 -4.84 9.81
CA GLU A 110 19.51 -3.71 9.68
C GLU A 110 20.78 -4.08 8.91
N LYS A 111 21.30 -5.30 9.11
CA LYS A 111 22.40 -5.86 8.30
C LYS A 111 21.97 -6.09 6.85
N LEU A 112 20.72 -6.50 6.64
CA LEU A 112 20.10 -6.62 5.34
C LEU A 112 19.73 -5.21 4.86
N ASN A 113 20.72 -4.45 4.36
CA ASN A 113 20.58 -3.10 3.81
C ASN A 113 19.69 -3.08 2.53
N VAL A 114 18.44 -3.52 2.66
CA VAL A 114 17.42 -3.54 1.62
C VAL A 114 16.90 -2.12 1.52
N LYS A 115 17.59 -1.34 0.69
CA LYS A 115 17.01 -0.11 0.17
C LYS A 115 15.89 -0.55 -0.77
N MET A 116 14.66 -0.49 -0.28
CA MET A 116 13.48 -0.59 -1.13
C MET A 116 13.44 0.69 -1.95
N GLU A 117 14.07 0.64 -3.11
CA GLU A 117 14.05 1.74 -4.07
C GLU A 117 12.76 1.63 -4.87
N THR A 118 12.05 2.75 -5.00
CA THR A 118 10.90 2.82 -5.89
C THR A 118 11.36 2.81 -7.35
N ASP A 119 10.52 2.36 -8.28
CA ASP A 119 10.86 2.33 -9.72
C ASP A 119 11.30 3.72 -10.22
N TYR A 120 10.71 4.79 -9.69
CA TYR A 120 11.13 6.16 -9.99
C TYR A 120 12.57 6.47 -9.53
N GLU A 121 12.93 6.08 -8.31
CA GLU A 121 14.28 6.27 -7.79
C GLU A 121 15.32 5.47 -8.60
N ILE A 122 14.93 4.27 -9.06
CA ILE A 122 15.76 3.44 -9.94
C ILE A 122 15.95 4.16 -11.29
N MET A 123 14.88 4.66 -11.91
CA MET A 123 14.96 5.41 -13.18
C MET A 123 15.85 6.65 -13.06
N VAL A 124 15.71 7.45 -11.99
CA VAL A 124 16.56 8.63 -11.74
C VAL A 124 18.04 8.24 -11.64
N LYS A 125 18.35 7.11 -11.01
CA LYS A 125 19.73 6.60 -10.93
C LYS A 125 20.25 6.14 -12.28
N LEU A 126 19.44 5.45 -13.08
CA LEU A 126 19.82 5.02 -14.43
C LEU A 126 20.13 6.23 -15.33
N ILE A 127 19.29 7.26 -15.28
CA ILE A 127 19.52 8.54 -15.97
C ILE A 127 20.81 9.21 -15.47
N SER A 128 21.04 9.22 -14.15
CA SER A 128 22.26 9.80 -13.58
C SER A 128 23.52 9.04 -13.99
N LYS A 129 23.46 7.70 -14.03
CA LYS A 129 24.56 6.85 -14.54
C LYS A 129 24.84 7.13 -16.01
N PHE A 130 23.78 7.21 -16.83
CA PHE A 130 23.91 7.52 -18.25
C PHE A 130 24.57 8.88 -18.51
N ASN A 131 24.15 9.90 -17.75
CA ASN A 131 24.68 11.26 -17.85
C ASN A 131 26.07 11.44 -17.23
N SER A 132 26.56 10.46 -16.46
CA SER A 132 27.88 10.55 -15.85
C SER A 132 28.99 10.37 -16.89
N SER A 133 29.97 11.27 -16.86
CA SER A 133 31.14 11.19 -17.74
C SER A 133 32.12 10.08 -17.35
N ALA A 134 31.95 9.50 -16.16
CA ALA A 134 32.78 8.42 -15.63
C ALA A 134 32.30 7.02 -16.06
N SER A 135 31.08 6.91 -16.60
CA SER A 135 30.52 5.62 -17.00
C SER A 135 30.96 5.23 -18.41
N THR A 136 31.26 3.94 -18.60
CA THR A 136 31.70 3.40 -19.88
C THR A 136 30.52 3.33 -20.88
N LEU A 137 30.82 3.24 -22.18
CA LEU A 137 29.78 3.18 -23.22
C LEU A 137 28.83 1.98 -23.00
N ASP A 138 29.37 0.84 -22.59
CA ASP A 138 28.60 -0.39 -22.35
C ASP A 138 27.65 -0.24 -21.14
N GLU A 139 28.13 0.37 -20.06
CA GLU A 139 27.29 0.70 -18.90
C GLU A 139 26.17 1.68 -19.24
N LYS A 140 26.43 2.65 -20.12
CA LYS A 140 25.42 3.59 -20.60
C LYS A 140 24.35 2.89 -21.44
N VAL A 141 24.77 1.96 -22.30
CA VAL A 141 23.86 1.16 -23.12
C VAL A 141 23.00 0.25 -22.23
N ALA A 142 23.60 -0.44 -21.26
CA ALA A 142 22.88 -1.25 -20.29
C ALA A 142 21.88 -0.41 -19.47
N ALA A 143 22.30 0.76 -19.00
CA ALA A 143 21.43 1.67 -18.25
C ALA A 143 20.23 2.16 -19.07
N LEU A 144 20.39 2.33 -20.39
CA LEU A 144 19.28 2.69 -21.29
C LEU A 144 18.29 1.54 -21.47
N TYR A 145 18.75 0.30 -21.65
CA TYR A 145 17.86 -0.87 -21.75
C TYR A 145 17.07 -1.09 -20.46
N ASP A 146 17.73 -0.96 -19.31
CA ASP A 146 17.05 -1.04 -18.02
C ASP A 146 16.03 0.10 -17.88
N LEU A 147 16.39 1.32 -18.28
CA LEU A 147 15.48 2.47 -18.20
C LEU A 147 14.26 2.29 -19.10
N GLU A 148 14.44 1.78 -20.32
CA GLU A 148 13.35 1.43 -21.23
C GLU A 148 12.39 0.44 -20.56
N TYR A 149 12.93 -0.59 -19.92
CA TYR A 149 12.13 -1.58 -19.22
C TYR A 149 11.28 -0.95 -18.12
N TYR A 150 11.86 -0.11 -17.26
CA TYR A 150 11.10 0.56 -16.19
C TYR A 150 10.07 1.55 -16.73
N VAL A 151 10.34 2.25 -17.83
CA VAL A 151 9.36 3.16 -18.46
C VAL A 151 8.19 2.40 -19.07
N HIS A 152 8.41 1.22 -19.65
CA HIS A 152 7.34 0.39 -20.22
C HIS A 152 6.39 -0.21 -19.17
N GLN A 153 6.83 -0.36 -17.92
CA GLN A 153 6.00 -0.92 -16.86
C GLN A 153 4.93 0.04 -16.33
N VAL A 154 5.08 1.35 -16.57
CA VAL A 154 4.23 2.42 -16.03
C VAL A 154 3.18 2.85 -17.05
#